data_AF-A0A8T7FJ81-F1
#
_entry.id   AF-A0A8T7FJ81-F1
#
_cell.length_a   1.000
_cell.length_b   1.000
_cell.length_c   1.000
_cell.angle_alpha   90.00
_cell.angle_beta   90.00
_cell.angle_gamma   90.00
#
_symmetry.space_group_name_H-M   'P 1'
#
loop_
_entity.id
_entity.type
_entity.pdbx_description
1 polymer ?
#
loop_
_entity_poly.entity_id
_entity_poly.type
_entity_poly.pdbx_seq_one_letter_code
_entity_poly.pdbx_strand_id
1 'polypeptide(L)'
;MDIRSGFIAASILLAIWALAVFRSGWITFHSAARLTFYRIKRSRESRGRWLILASFLILAIAIFLPIYGQPVAYHYFPPSPTPSLTLTPSVVPTITLTPTITLTPTITDTPLYSETPTGTPTPYLPLVVEAQFVSVVTPNPEAAISPLAFALAVTQDGLPQNPSTLFRNPIQKIYASFSYDKMVPGSQWSAVWFRNGEYVCHESYPWDGGTGGYYYSECANPVGGWQPGVYSVQIYVGTEFKRADAFTVEGAAPETPAPSPTPSMTATP
;
A
#
# COMPACT_ATOMS: atom_id res chain seq x y z
N MET A 1 -26.30 0.70 -3.85
CA MET A 1 -26.56 1.74 -2.83
C MET A 1 -27.34 2.85 -3.50
N ASP A 2 -28.56 3.15 -3.04
CA ASP A 2 -29.36 4.27 -3.57
C ASP A 2 -28.66 5.60 -3.22
N ILE A 3 -28.45 6.47 -4.22
CA ILE A 3 -27.81 7.78 -4.09
C ILE A 3 -28.52 8.60 -3.01
N ARG A 4 -29.84 8.51 -2.93
CA ARG A 4 -30.63 9.18 -1.90
C ARG A 4 -30.24 8.76 -0.49
N SER A 5 -30.03 7.47 -0.28
CA SER A 5 -29.67 6.88 1.02
C SER A 5 -28.25 7.28 1.44
N GLY A 6 -27.33 7.41 0.48
CA GLY A 6 -25.96 7.88 0.73
C GLY A 6 -25.91 9.33 1.24
N PHE A 7 -26.65 10.24 0.60
CA PHE A 7 -26.72 11.64 1.03
C PHE A 7 -27.34 11.81 2.42
N ILE A 8 -28.38 11.03 2.74
CA ILE A 8 -29.02 11.06 4.06
C ILE A 8 -28.04 10.56 5.13
N ALA A 9 -27.36 9.44 4.90
CA ALA A 9 -26.37 8.90 5.84
C ALA A 9 -25.23 9.89 6.11
N ALA A 10 -24.70 10.53 5.05
CA ALA A 10 -23.68 11.56 5.18
C ALA A 10 -24.15 12.78 5.99
N SER A 11 -25.39 13.25 5.78
CA SER A 11 -25.94 14.37 6.53
C SER A 11 -26.08 14.08 8.03
N ILE A 12 -26.48 12.85 8.38
CA ILE A 12 -26.61 12.41 9.78
C ILE A 12 -25.23 12.36 10.45
N LEU A 13 -24.22 11.81 9.79
CA LEU A 13 -22.86 11.75 10.32
C LEU A 13 -22.27 13.15 10.55
N LEU A 14 -22.48 14.08 9.61
CA LEU A 14 -22.06 15.47 9.75
C LEU A 14 -22.78 16.19 10.90
N ALA A 15 -24.07 15.93 11.11
CA ALA A 15 -24.82 16.49 12.22
C ALA A 15 -24.32 15.99 13.59
N ILE A 16 -24.02 14.69 13.70
CA ILE A 16 -23.42 14.09 14.91
C ILE A 16 -22.04 14.70 15.17
N TRP A 17 -21.24 14.87 14.12
CA TRP A 17 -19.91 15.47 14.24
C TRP A 17 -19.99 16.95 14.67
N ALA A 18 -20.93 17.72 14.11
CA ALA A 18 -21.19 19.10 14.53
C ALA A 18 -21.54 19.19 16.02
N LEU A 19 -22.41 18.31 16.53
CA LEU A 19 -22.78 18.25 17.94
C LEU A 19 -21.58 17.94 18.86
N ALA A 20 -20.70 17.03 18.45
CA ALA A 20 -19.48 16.70 19.20
C ALA A 20 -18.52 17.91 19.28
N VAL A 21 -18.32 18.61 18.15
CA VAL A 21 -17.50 19.82 18.08
C VAL A 21 -18.10 20.94 18.92
N PHE A 22 -19.41 21.18 18.83
CA PHE A 22 -20.11 22.16 19.67
C PHE A 22 -19.93 21.88 21.16
N ARG A 23 -20.11 20.63 21.60
CA ARG A 23 -19.93 20.22 23.00
C ARG A 23 -18.51 20.44 23.48
N SER A 24 -17.51 20.09 22.68
CA SER A 24 -16.10 20.32 23.02
C SER A 24 -15.78 21.82 23.16
N GLY A 25 -16.27 22.64 22.22
CA GLY A 25 -16.13 24.09 22.23
C GLY A 25 -16.78 24.72 23.46
N TRP A 26 -17.99 24.27 23.81
CA TRP A 26 -18.73 24.76 24.97
C TRP A 26 -18.00 24.41 26.29
N ILE A 27 -17.51 23.18 26.45
CA ILE A 27 -16.74 22.76 27.63
C ILE A 27 -15.45 23.60 27.76
N THR A 28 -14.72 23.81 26.67
CA THR A 28 -13.51 24.64 26.70
C THR A 28 -13.79 26.10 27.07
N PHE A 29 -14.87 26.68 26.56
CA PHE A 29 -15.27 28.05 26.88
C PHE A 29 -15.71 28.18 28.35
N HIS A 30 -16.48 27.22 28.87
CA HIS A 30 -16.93 27.24 30.26
C HIS A 30 -15.78 27.04 31.27
N SER A 31 -14.78 26.24 30.91
CA SER A 31 -13.57 26.02 31.73
C SER A 31 -12.65 27.25 31.81
N ALA A 32 -12.69 28.12 30.79
CA ALA A 32 -11.88 29.34 30.74
C ALA A 32 -12.38 30.43 31.71
N ALA A 33 -13.63 30.34 32.19
CA ALA A 33 -14.24 31.31 33.09
C ALA A 33 -13.67 31.28 34.52
N ARG A 34 -12.91 30.24 34.93
CA ARG A 34 -12.38 30.07 36.30
C ARG A 34 -10.87 30.34 36.46
N LEU A 35 -10.18 30.85 35.45
CA LEU A 35 -8.72 31.07 35.50
C LEU A 35 -8.37 32.56 35.63
N THR A 36 -7.61 32.89 36.68
CA THR A 36 -7.21 34.26 37.07
C THR A 36 -6.09 34.86 36.20
N PHE A 37 -5.37 34.05 35.41
CA PHE A 37 -4.21 34.49 34.63
C PHE A 37 -4.56 34.95 33.19
N TYR A 38 -4.47 36.26 32.96
CA TYR A 38 -4.88 36.98 31.74
C TYR A 38 -4.24 36.47 30.43
N ARG A 39 -3.00 35.98 30.45
CA ARG A 39 -2.26 35.59 29.23
C ARG A 39 -2.70 34.24 28.63
N ILE A 40 -3.15 33.29 29.46
CA ILE A 40 -3.66 31.97 29.01
C ILE A 40 -5.12 32.07 28.57
N LYS A 41 -5.87 33.01 29.15
CA LYS A 41 -7.29 33.27 28.87
C LYS A 41 -7.52 33.67 27.41
N ARG A 42 -6.71 34.59 26.86
CA ARG A 42 -6.90 35.16 25.52
C ARG A 42 -6.63 34.18 24.35
N SER A 43 -5.78 33.16 24.56
CA SER A 43 -5.48 32.13 23.53
C SER A 43 -6.55 31.02 23.47
N ARG A 44 -7.22 30.73 24.58
CA ARG A 44 -8.27 29.70 24.64
C ARG A 44 -9.63 30.22 24.19
N GLU A 45 -9.92 31.51 24.39
CA GLU A 45 -11.15 32.16 23.93
C GLU A 45 -11.27 32.22 22.40
N SER A 46 -10.18 32.46 21.67
CA SER A 46 -10.20 32.50 20.20
C SER A 46 -10.44 31.12 19.59
N ARG A 47 -9.80 30.08 20.14
CA ARG A 47 -10.00 28.68 19.72
C ARG A 47 -11.42 28.20 20.01
N GLY A 48 -11.96 28.46 21.19
CA GLY A 48 -13.34 28.09 21.54
C GLY A 48 -14.39 28.75 20.65
N ARG A 49 -14.21 30.05 20.35
CA ARG A 49 -15.10 30.78 19.42
C ARG A 49 -15.03 30.24 17.99
N TRP A 50 -13.84 29.91 17.50
CA TRP A 50 -13.67 29.31 16.17
C TRP A 50 -14.31 27.91 16.07
N LEU A 51 -14.22 27.10 17.11
CA LEU A 51 -14.85 25.78 17.15
C LEU A 51 -16.39 25.87 17.13
N ILE A 52 -16.97 26.85 17.82
CA ILE A 52 -18.42 27.09 17.79
C ILE A 52 -18.85 27.54 16.39
N LEU A 53 -18.14 28.48 15.77
CA LEU A 53 -18.43 28.91 14.38
C LEU A 53 -18.29 27.75 13.39
N ALA A 54 -17.24 26.93 13.52
CA ALA A 54 -17.05 25.74 12.69
C ALA A 54 -18.22 24.76 12.84
N SER A 55 -18.73 24.53 14.06
CA SER A 55 -19.89 23.67 14.27
C SER A 55 -21.15 24.16 13.55
N PHE A 56 -21.42 25.47 13.57
CA PHE A 56 -22.57 26.03 12.83
C PHE A 56 -22.39 25.90 11.31
N LEU A 57 -21.16 26.08 10.80
CA LEU A 57 -20.85 25.90 9.39
C LEU A 57 -21.07 24.44 8.96
N ILE A 58 -20.57 23.47 9.74
CA ILE A 58 -20.75 22.04 9.46
C ILE A 58 -22.24 21.67 9.49
N LEU A 59 -23.01 22.20 10.46
CA LEU A 59 -24.45 21.97 10.54
C LEU A 59 -25.18 22.54 9.31
N ALA A 60 -24.79 23.73 8.84
CA ALA A 60 -25.34 24.31 7.62
C ALA A 60 -25.04 23.42 6.41
N ILE A 61 -23.81 22.92 6.26
CA ILE A 61 -23.45 21.99 5.18
C ILE A 61 -24.29 20.71 5.27
N ALA A 62 -24.48 20.15 6.47
CA ALA A 62 -25.28 18.95 6.68
C ALA A 62 -26.74 19.13 6.20
N ILE A 63 -27.32 20.32 6.37
CA ILE A 63 -28.68 20.66 5.91
C ILE A 63 -28.71 20.91 4.40
N PHE A 64 -27.72 21.61 3.84
CA PHE A 64 -27.67 21.97 2.43
C PHE A 64 -27.36 20.77 1.52
N LEU A 65 -26.57 19.80 2.00
CA LEU A 65 -26.11 18.65 1.23
C LEU A 65 -27.26 17.80 0.64
N PRO A 66 -28.31 17.39 1.37
CA PRO A 66 -29.42 16.65 0.78
C PRO A 66 -30.33 17.52 -0.10
N ILE A 67 -30.50 18.81 0.21
CA ILE A 67 -31.39 19.72 -0.53
C ILE A 67 -30.83 20.01 -1.93
N TYR A 68 -29.54 20.28 -2.04
CA TYR A 68 -28.90 20.69 -3.29
C TYR A 68 -28.00 19.60 -3.90
N GLY A 69 -27.47 18.68 -3.11
CA GLY A 69 -26.57 17.63 -3.61
C GLY A 69 -27.28 16.51 -4.37
N GLN A 70 -28.50 16.13 -3.96
CA GLN A 70 -29.30 15.12 -4.66
C GLN A 70 -29.66 15.50 -6.11
N PRO A 71 -30.21 16.69 -6.41
CA PRO A 71 -30.56 17.06 -7.78
C PRO A 71 -29.33 17.21 -8.69
N VAL A 72 -28.19 17.66 -8.15
CA VAL A 72 -26.93 17.76 -8.91
C VAL A 72 -26.39 16.37 -9.24
N ALA A 73 -26.43 15.43 -8.29
CA ALA A 73 -25.94 14.06 -8.52
C ALA A 73 -26.69 13.36 -9.67
N TYR A 74 -28.01 13.52 -9.76
CA TYR A 74 -28.79 12.92 -10.84
C TYR A 74 -28.56 13.53 -12.22
N HIS A 75 -28.04 14.77 -12.29
CA HIS A 75 -27.66 15.39 -13.57
C HIS A 75 -26.42 14.73 -14.18
N TYR A 76 -25.51 14.22 -13.36
CA TYR A 76 -24.26 13.59 -13.81
C TYR A 76 -24.34 12.05 -13.83
N PHE A 77 -25.19 11.46 -12.98
CA PHE A 77 -25.39 10.02 -12.86
C PHE A 77 -26.88 9.68 -12.99
N PRO A 78 -27.44 9.66 -14.22
CA PRO A 78 -28.80 9.23 -14.44
C PRO A 78 -28.96 7.74 -14.03
N PRO A 79 -30.11 7.33 -13.49
CA PRO A 79 -30.34 5.94 -13.12
C PRO A 79 -30.25 5.04 -14.37
N SER A 80 -29.37 4.03 -14.33
CA SER A 80 -29.23 3.06 -15.42
C SER A 80 -30.51 2.24 -15.58
N PRO A 81 -31.03 2.06 -16.81
CA PRO A 81 -32.16 1.16 -17.06
C PRO A 81 -31.75 -0.28 -16.72
N THR A 82 -32.57 -0.96 -15.91
CA THR A 82 -32.36 -2.37 -15.55
C THR A 82 -32.48 -3.24 -16.82
N PRO A 83 -31.49 -4.07 -17.16
CA PRO A 83 -31.59 -4.94 -18.34
C PRO A 83 -32.70 -5.98 -18.14
N SER A 84 -33.68 -5.97 -19.05
CA SER A 84 -34.68 -7.03 -19.14
C SER A 84 -34.01 -8.32 -19.62
N LEU A 85 -34.13 -9.40 -18.83
CA LEU A 85 -33.55 -10.70 -19.16
C LEU A 85 -34.21 -11.26 -20.42
N THR A 86 -33.51 -11.15 -21.55
CA THR A 86 -33.87 -11.84 -22.79
C THR A 86 -33.23 -13.22 -22.75
N LEU A 87 -34.06 -14.26 -22.63
CA LEU A 87 -33.60 -15.65 -22.62
C LEU A 87 -33.02 -16.02 -24.01
N THR A 88 -31.72 -16.32 -24.05
CA THR A 88 -31.04 -16.87 -25.23
C THR A 88 -31.27 -18.37 -25.32
N PRO A 89 -31.69 -18.94 -26.48
CA PRO A 89 -31.88 -20.38 -26.63
C PRO A 89 -30.54 -21.14 -26.56
N SER A 90 -30.51 -22.19 -25.74
CA SER A 90 -29.37 -23.10 -25.54
C SER A 90 -29.32 -24.13 -26.67
N VAL A 91 -28.21 -24.18 -27.42
CA VAL A 91 -27.96 -25.22 -28.42
C VAL A 91 -27.21 -26.37 -27.75
N VAL A 92 -27.85 -27.55 -27.74
CA VAL A 92 -27.33 -28.82 -27.24
C VAL A 92 -26.24 -29.36 -28.18
N PRO A 93 -25.01 -29.69 -27.72
CA PRO A 93 -24.05 -30.40 -28.54
C PRO A 93 -24.31 -31.92 -28.50
N THR A 94 -24.57 -32.51 -29.65
CA THR A 94 -24.61 -33.97 -29.85
C THR A 94 -23.20 -34.54 -29.80
N ILE A 95 -22.93 -35.44 -28.85
CA ILE A 95 -21.69 -36.22 -28.75
C ILE A 95 -21.72 -37.39 -29.76
N THR A 96 -20.78 -37.40 -30.70
CA THR A 96 -20.51 -38.54 -31.59
C THR A 96 -19.21 -39.19 -31.14
N LEU A 97 -19.31 -40.41 -30.58
CA LEU A 97 -18.15 -41.22 -30.18
C LEU A 97 -17.68 -42.08 -31.36
N THR A 98 -16.42 -41.89 -31.75
CA THR A 98 -15.65 -42.88 -32.53
C THR A 98 -14.27 -43.03 -31.89
N PRO A 99 -13.98 -44.14 -31.18
CA PRO A 99 -12.61 -44.48 -30.82
C PRO A 99 -12.00 -45.38 -31.91
N THR A 100 -11.03 -44.87 -32.65
CA THR A 100 -10.11 -45.69 -33.44
C THR A 100 -8.73 -45.61 -32.79
N ILE A 101 -8.38 -46.70 -32.10
CA ILE A 101 -7.06 -46.99 -31.54
C ILE A 101 -6.16 -47.51 -32.66
N THR A 102 -5.00 -46.88 -32.89
CA THR A 102 -3.86 -47.51 -33.58
C THR A 102 -2.54 -46.93 -33.03
N LEU A 103 -1.69 -47.83 -32.53
CA LEU A 103 -0.39 -47.60 -31.90
C LEU A 103 0.69 -47.18 -32.90
N THR A 104 1.73 -46.47 -32.44
CA THR A 104 3.18 -46.77 -32.63
C THR A 104 4.03 -45.71 -31.89
N PRO A 105 4.87 -46.07 -30.91
CA PRO A 105 5.91 -45.16 -30.40
C PRO A 105 7.15 -45.24 -31.31
N THR A 106 7.40 -44.20 -32.08
CA THR A 106 8.70 -44.00 -32.73
C THR A 106 9.59 -43.22 -31.76
N ILE A 107 10.61 -43.89 -31.21
CA ILE A 107 11.68 -43.23 -30.47
C ILE A 107 12.54 -42.50 -31.50
N THR A 108 12.46 -41.18 -31.52
CA THR A 108 13.34 -40.31 -32.30
C THR A 108 14.28 -39.62 -31.32
N ASP A 109 15.53 -40.08 -31.27
CA ASP A 109 16.64 -39.32 -30.72
C ASP A 109 16.90 -38.05 -31.56
N THR A 110 17.42 -36.99 -30.92
CA THR A 110 18.20 -35.84 -31.47
C THR A 110 17.50 -34.47 -31.40
N PRO A 111 18.17 -33.34 -31.03
CA PRO A 111 19.50 -33.14 -30.43
C PRO A 111 19.49 -32.47 -29.03
N LEU A 112 20.61 -32.68 -28.34
CA LEU A 112 21.12 -31.92 -27.21
C LEU A 112 21.48 -30.49 -27.65
N TYR A 113 21.40 -29.53 -26.73
CA TYR A 113 21.73 -28.10 -26.85
C TYR A 113 20.64 -27.19 -27.45
N SER A 114 19.80 -26.65 -26.56
CA SER A 114 19.31 -25.29 -26.71
C SER A 114 20.21 -24.40 -25.86
N GLU A 115 21.08 -23.63 -26.50
CA GLU A 115 21.68 -22.44 -25.88
C GLU A 115 20.50 -21.53 -25.46
N THR A 116 20.07 -21.62 -24.21
CA THR A 116 19.09 -20.68 -23.67
C THR A 116 19.75 -19.30 -23.69
N PRO A 117 19.23 -18.33 -24.46
CA PRO A 117 19.75 -16.97 -24.40
C PRO A 117 19.67 -16.51 -22.97
N THR A 118 20.78 -15.98 -22.43
CA THR A 118 20.89 -15.36 -21.10
C THR A 118 19.65 -14.53 -20.83
N GLY A 119 18.70 -15.12 -20.12
CA GLY A 119 17.43 -14.48 -19.84
C GLY A 119 17.72 -13.23 -19.05
N THR A 120 17.31 -12.08 -19.57
CA THR A 120 17.02 -10.95 -18.68
C THR A 120 16.07 -11.52 -17.62
N PRO A 121 16.44 -11.56 -16.34
CA PRO A 121 15.64 -12.25 -15.33
C PRO A 121 14.25 -11.64 -15.37
N THR A 122 13.26 -12.42 -15.80
CA THR A 122 11.87 -11.99 -15.76
C THR A 122 11.57 -11.73 -14.28
N PRO A 123 11.10 -10.52 -13.91
CA PRO A 123 10.75 -10.26 -12.52
C PRO A 123 9.71 -11.30 -12.10
N TYR A 124 10.01 -12.02 -11.02
CA TYR A 124 9.11 -13.04 -10.47
C TYR A 124 8.79 -12.69 -9.02
N LEU A 125 7.54 -12.88 -8.65
CA LEU A 125 7.10 -12.79 -7.26
C LEU A 125 7.47 -14.11 -6.56
N PRO A 126 8.30 -14.10 -5.49
CA PRO A 126 8.63 -15.32 -4.80
C PRO A 126 7.39 -15.97 -4.17
N LEU A 127 7.28 -17.30 -4.23
CA LEU A 127 6.13 -18.04 -3.71
C LEU A 127 5.88 -17.78 -2.22
N VAL A 128 6.93 -17.52 -1.44
CA VAL A 128 6.81 -17.15 -0.02
C VAL A 128 6.03 -15.85 0.18
N VAL A 129 6.09 -14.92 -0.77
CA VAL A 129 5.35 -13.65 -0.74
C VAL A 129 3.92 -13.87 -1.20
N GLU A 130 3.71 -14.62 -2.29
CA GLU A 130 2.37 -14.94 -2.80
C GLU A 130 1.53 -15.72 -1.78
N ALA A 131 2.15 -16.66 -1.06
CA ALA A 131 1.49 -17.44 0.00
C ALA A 131 1.02 -16.58 1.20
N GLN A 132 1.49 -15.34 1.33
CA GLN A 132 1.10 -14.40 2.40
C GLN A 132 -0.04 -13.47 1.98
N PHE A 133 -0.59 -13.63 0.77
CA PHE A 133 -1.68 -12.78 0.30
C PHE A 133 -2.94 -13.01 1.11
N VAL A 134 -3.52 -11.91 1.61
CA VAL A 134 -4.73 -11.92 2.43
C VAL A 134 -5.82 -10.99 1.88
N SER A 135 -5.49 -10.16 0.90
CA SER A 135 -6.47 -9.29 0.26
C SER A 135 -7.49 -10.06 -0.57
N VAL A 136 -8.76 -9.67 -0.44
CA VAL A 136 -9.87 -10.09 -1.30
C VAL A 136 -10.25 -9.03 -2.33
N VAL A 137 -9.55 -7.89 -2.33
CA VAL A 137 -9.81 -6.75 -3.21
C VAL A 137 -9.00 -6.94 -4.48
N THR A 138 -9.68 -7.06 -5.61
CA THR A 138 -9.04 -7.15 -6.92
C THR A 138 -8.22 -5.88 -7.20
N PRO A 139 -6.91 -6.00 -7.45
CA PRO A 139 -6.08 -4.86 -7.83
C PRO A 139 -6.52 -4.22 -9.14
N ASN A 140 -6.23 -2.93 -9.30
CA ASN A 140 -6.41 -2.25 -10.58
C ASN A 140 -5.20 -2.52 -11.50
N PRO A 141 -5.38 -3.11 -12.68
CA PRO A 141 -4.27 -3.32 -13.62
C PRO A 141 -3.65 -2.00 -14.11
N GLU A 142 -4.38 -0.89 -14.07
CA GLU A 142 -3.84 0.43 -14.42
C GLU A 142 -3.06 1.11 -13.29
N ALA A 143 -2.90 0.47 -12.13
CA ALA A 143 -2.08 1.00 -11.04
C ALA A 143 -0.66 1.26 -11.53
N ALA A 144 -0.15 2.47 -11.26
CA ALA A 144 1.14 2.94 -11.74
C ALA A 144 2.05 3.28 -10.56
N ILE A 145 3.32 2.92 -10.68
CA ILE A 145 4.38 3.19 -9.71
C ILE A 145 5.50 3.95 -10.42
N SER A 146 5.93 5.07 -9.83
CA SER A 146 7.05 5.86 -10.36
C SER A 146 8.39 5.14 -10.23
N PRO A 147 9.48 5.64 -10.85
CA PRO A 147 10.82 5.21 -10.47
C PRO A 147 11.05 5.31 -8.96
N LEU A 148 11.78 4.34 -8.42
CA LEU A 148 12.11 4.29 -7.00
C LEU A 148 13.30 5.19 -6.69
N ALA A 149 13.19 5.95 -5.61
CA ALA A 149 14.27 6.73 -5.05
C ALA A 149 14.69 6.11 -3.72
N PHE A 150 15.96 5.73 -3.61
CA PHE A 150 16.49 5.08 -2.41
C PHE A 150 17.10 6.10 -1.46
N ALA A 151 16.84 5.95 -0.16
CA ALA A 151 17.40 6.83 0.87
C ALA A 151 17.58 6.09 2.21
N LEU A 152 18.42 6.66 3.08
CA LEU A 152 18.58 6.19 4.47
C LEU A 152 17.54 6.78 5.43
N ALA A 153 16.80 7.80 4.99
CA ALA A 153 15.74 8.44 5.75
C ALA A 153 14.65 8.97 4.83
N VAL A 154 13.43 9.06 5.34
CA VAL A 154 12.26 9.64 4.67
C VAL A 154 11.63 10.73 5.52
N THR A 155 10.87 11.64 4.92
CA THR A 155 10.05 12.62 5.65
C THR A 155 8.77 11.95 6.17
N GLN A 156 7.99 12.68 6.98
CA GLN A 156 6.69 12.19 7.46
C GLN A 156 5.71 11.86 6.31
N ASP A 157 5.88 12.51 5.15
CA ASP A 157 5.07 12.29 3.95
C ASP A 157 5.60 11.17 3.04
N GLY A 158 6.64 10.44 3.48
CA GLY A 158 7.22 9.31 2.73
C GLY A 158 8.21 9.71 1.62
N LEU A 159 8.61 10.98 1.56
CA LEU A 159 9.57 11.47 0.58
C LEU A 159 11.02 11.15 1.00
N PRO A 160 11.90 10.77 0.05
CA PRO A 160 13.27 10.41 0.36
C PRO A 160 14.10 11.65 0.76
N GLN A 161 14.91 11.52 1.81
CA GLN A 161 15.90 12.54 2.19
C GLN A 161 17.26 12.15 1.64
N ASN A 162 17.87 13.03 0.82
CA ASN A 162 19.17 12.80 0.16
C ASN A 162 19.21 11.47 -0.62
N PRO A 163 18.39 11.30 -1.66
CA PRO A 163 18.35 10.05 -2.41
C PRO A 163 19.69 9.73 -3.07
N SER A 164 20.05 8.45 -3.08
CA SER A 164 21.30 7.95 -3.63
C SER A 164 21.09 6.58 -4.28
N THR A 165 21.93 6.22 -5.25
CA THR A 165 22.05 4.87 -5.80
C THR A 165 23.27 4.12 -5.27
N LEU A 166 24.02 4.74 -4.36
CA LEU A 166 25.20 4.16 -3.72
C LEU A 166 25.13 4.39 -2.21
N PHE A 167 25.23 3.32 -1.43
CA PHE A 167 25.26 3.33 0.02
C PHE A 167 26.50 2.63 0.55
N ARG A 168 27.01 3.07 1.70
CA ARG A 168 28.21 2.51 2.33
C ARG A 168 27.87 2.03 3.72
N ASN A 169 28.39 0.85 4.08
CA ASN A 169 28.25 0.31 5.43
C ASN A 169 28.91 1.21 6.50
N PRO A 170 28.37 1.23 7.73
CA PRO A 170 27.24 0.43 8.23
C PRO A 170 25.86 1.03 7.90
N ILE A 171 24.95 0.20 7.42
CA ILE A 171 23.56 0.58 7.09
C ILE A 171 22.60 -0.07 8.08
N GLN A 172 21.66 0.70 8.61
CA GLN A 172 20.61 0.18 9.51
C GLN A 172 19.32 -0.14 8.75
N LYS A 173 18.93 0.72 7.81
CA LYS A 173 17.69 0.60 7.07
C LYS A 173 17.82 1.38 5.76
N ILE A 174 17.24 0.86 4.68
CA ILE A 174 17.07 1.58 3.41
C ILE A 174 15.58 1.66 3.12
N TYR A 175 15.18 2.81 2.60
CA TYR A 175 13.85 3.08 2.10
C TYR A 175 13.86 3.15 0.58
N ALA A 176 12.83 2.61 -0.07
CA ALA A 176 12.55 2.78 -1.48
C ALA A 176 11.26 3.60 -1.61
N SER A 177 11.40 4.91 -1.80
CA SER A 177 10.27 5.85 -1.94
C SER A 177 9.82 5.95 -3.39
N PHE A 178 8.52 6.10 -3.59
CA PHE A 178 7.90 6.25 -4.91
C PHE A 178 6.59 7.04 -4.83
N SER A 179 6.18 7.63 -5.94
CA SER A 179 4.79 8.05 -6.12
C SER A 179 3.99 6.96 -6.81
N TYR A 180 2.69 6.95 -6.54
CA TYR A 180 1.76 5.98 -7.08
C TYR A 180 0.47 6.66 -7.55
N ASP A 181 -0.21 6.03 -8.49
CA ASP A 181 -1.52 6.44 -8.98
C ASP A 181 -2.39 5.22 -9.29
N LYS A 182 -3.70 5.42 -9.25
CA LYS A 182 -4.75 4.40 -9.51
C LYS A 182 -4.65 3.12 -8.66
N MET A 183 -4.00 3.19 -7.50
CA MET A 183 -4.01 2.10 -6.51
C MET A 183 -5.42 1.92 -5.93
N VAL A 184 -5.76 0.70 -5.51
CA VAL A 184 -7.04 0.42 -4.85
C VAL A 184 -6.75 0.14 -3.37
N PRO A 185 -7.29 0.94 -2.43
CA PRO A 185 -7.17 0.66 -1.01
C PRO A 185 -7.64 -0.76 -0.68
N GLY A 186 -6.83 -1.49 0.07
CA GLY A 186 -7.05 -2.88 0.44
C GLY A 186 -6.61 -3.90 -0.61
N SER A 187 -6.25 -3.53 -1.85
CA SER A 187 -5.66 -4.48 -2.81
C SER A 187 -4.29 -4.97 -2.35
N GLN A 188 -3.92 -6.21 -2.67
CA GLN A 188 -2.60 -6.71 -2.23
C GLN A 188 -1.48 -5.91 -2.88
N TRP A 189 -0.53 -5.43 -2.08
CA TRP A 189 0.70 -4.80 -2.54
C TRP A 189 1.90 -5.56 -1.96
N SER A 190 2.97 -5.67 -2.74
CA SER A 190 4.22 -6.26 -2.26
C SER A 190 5.44 -5.50 -2.77
N ALA A 191 6.44 -5.34 -1.91
CA ALA A 191 7.77 -4.88 -2.27
C ALA A 191 8.77 -5.99 -1.94
N VAL A 192 9.51 -6.46 -2.94
CA VAL A 192 10.46 -7.56 -2.80
C VAL A 192 11.87 -7.07 -3.09
N TRP A 193 12.78 -7.31 -2.17
CA TRP A 193 14.15 -6.86 -2.22
C TRP A 193 15.08 -8.04 -2.52
N PHE A 194 15.97 -7.83 -3.47
CA PHE A 194 16.96 -8.81 -3.90
C PHE A 194 18.37 -8.23 -3.76
N ARG A 195 19.35 -9.08 -3.45
CA ARG A 195 20.78 -8.81 -3.52
C ARG A 195 21.41 -9.75 -4.54
N ASN A 196 22.02 -9.21 -5.59
CA ASN A 196 22.61 -9.99 -6.69
C ASN A 196 21.65 -11.04 -7.28
N GLY A 197 20.34 -10.77 -7.28
CA GLY A 197 19.28 -11.68 -7.72
C GLY A 197 18.75 -12.65 -6.66
N GLU A 198 19.36 -12.72 -5.48
CA GLU A 198 18.87 -13.51 -4.36
C GLU A 198 17.91 -12.71 -3.49
N TYR A 199 16.77 -13.30 -3.13
CA TYR A 199 15.80 -12.68 -2.24
C TYR A 199 16.41 -12.43 -0.84
N VAL A 200 16.22 -11.22 -0.29
CA VAL A 200 16.75 -10.84 1.03
C VAL A 200 15.75 -10.21 1.98
N CYS A 201 14.64 -9.65 1.49
CA CYS A 201 13.68 -8.90 2.30
C CYS A 201 12.38 -8.73 1.50
N HIS A 202 11.25 -8.57 2.18
CA HIS A 202 10.02 -8.12 1.52
C HIS A 202 9.05 -7.50 2.51
N GLU A 203 8.08 -6.81 1.94
CA GLU A 203 6.85 -6.40 2.58
C GLU A 203 5.69 -6.88 1.71
N SER A 204 4.63 -7.39 2.34
CA SER A 204 3.42 -7.77 1.62
C SER A 204 2.21 -7.63 2.53
N TYR A 205 1.27 -6.77 2.13
CA TYR A 205 0.03 -6.54 2.88
C TYR A 205 -1.03 -5.87 1.99
N PRO A 206 -2.31 -5.88 2.42
CA PRO A 206 -3.36 -5.08 1.79
C PRO A 206 -3.00 -3.59 1.85
N TRP A 207 -2.98 -2.95 0.69
CA TRP A 207 -2.61 -1.55 0.53
C TRP A 207 -3.37 -0.64 1.48
N ASP A 208 -2.65 0.03 2.38
CA ASP A 208 -3.19 0.93 3.39
C ASP A 208 -3.14 2.41 2.97
N GLY A 209 -2.57 2.68 1.79
CA GLY A 209 -2.53 4.00 1.15
C GLY A 209 -3.84 4.36 0.44
N GLY A 210 -3.86 5.57 -0.12
CA GLY A 210 -4.96 6.06 -0.94
C GLY A 210 -4.93 5.53 -2.38
N THR A 211 -5.61 6.23 -3.28
CA THR A 211 -5.59 5.90 -4.71
C THR A 211 -4.37 6.49 -5.43
N GLY A 212 -3.79 7.56 -4.90
CA GLY A 212 -2.57 8.18 -5.40
C GLY A 212 -1.85 8.97 -4.31
N GLY A 213 -0.56 9.21 -4.48
CA GLY A 213 0.26 9.93 -3.52
C GLY A 213 1.71 9.47 -3.51
N TYR A 214 2.36 9.60 -2.34
CA TYR A 214 3.71 9.09 -2.09
C TYR A 214 3.67 7.98 -1.06
N TYR A 215 4.53 6.99 -1.23
CA TYR A 215 4.69 5.87 -0.32
C TYR A 215 6.15 5.41 -0.33
N TYR A 216 6.48 4.49 0.57
CA TYR A 216 7.79 3.86 0.61
C TYR A 216 7.69 2.40 1.03
N SER A 217 8.63 1.61 0.54
CA SER A 217 8.98 0.32 1.15
C SER A 217 10.21 0.52 2.03
N GLU A 218 10.36 -0.28 3.09
CA GLU A 218 11.54 -0.30 3.91
C GLU A 218 12.11 -1.71 4.09
N CYS A 219 13.44 -1.79 4.19
CA CYS A 219 14.11 -2.99 4.69
C CYS A 219 15.14 -2.61 5.76
N ALA A 220 14.97 -3.14 6.97
CA ALA A 220 15.92 -2.95 8.08
C ALA A 220 16.89 -4.13 8.20
N ASN A 221 16.37 -5.36 8.14
CA ASN A 221 17.12 -6.57 8.42
C ASN A 221 17.09 -7.52 7.22
N PRO A 222 17.80 -7.21 6.11
CA PRO A 222 17.92 -8.15 5.00
C PRO A 222 18.64 -9.43 5.46
N VAL A 223 18.32 -10.56 4.82
CA VAL A 223 18.95 -11.85 5.11
C VAL A 223 20.48 -11.74 4.97
N GLY A 224 21.19 -12.05 6.07
CA GLY A 224 22.65 -11.94 6.15
C GLY A 224 23.18 -10.50 6.31
N GLY A 225 22.29 -9.53 6.57
CA GLY A 225 22.64 -8.12 6.75
C GLY A 225 22.96 -7.39 5.45
N TRP A 226 23.27 -6.10 5.57
CA TRP A 226 23.68 -5.24 4.46
C TRP A 226 25.09 -5.59 3.99
N GLN A 227 25.21 -6.63 3.18
CA GLN A 227 26.46 -7.03 2.53
C GLN A 227 26.67 -6.22 1.25
N PRO A 228 27.93 -6.02 0.80
CA PRO A 228 28.22 -5.44 -0.51
C PRO A 228 27.55 -6.19 -1.65
N GLY A 229 27.08 -5.44 -2.65
CA GLY A 229 26.44 -6.00 -3.83
C GLY A 229 25.46 -5.04 -4.48
N VAL A 230 24.86 -5.51 -5.56
CA VAL A 230 23.79 -4.79 -6.26
C VAL A 230 22.46 -5.25 -5.68
N TYR A 231 21.71 -4.31 -5.15
CA TYR A 231 20.37 -4.55 -4.65
C TYR A 231 19.35 -4.09 -5.68
N SER A 232 18.24 -4.81 -5.79
CA SER A 232 17.10 -4.41 -6.60
C SER A 232 15.82 -4.54 -5.80
N VAL A 233 14.91 -3.60 -5.97
CA VAL A 233 13.59 -3.60 -5.34
C VAL A 233 12.55 -3.71 -6.43
N GLN A 234 11.66 -4.67 -6.31
CA GLN A 234 10.58 -4.95 -7.25
C GLN A 234 9.24 -4.72 -6.56
N ILE A 235 8.40 -3.89 -7.15
CA ILE A 235 7.05 -3.59 -6.65
C ILE A 235 6.01 -4.34 -7.47
N TYR A 236 5.11 -5.01 -6.76
CA TYR A 236 4.00 -5.77 -7.30
C TYR A 236 2.67 -5.26 -6.73
N VAL A 237 1.63 -5.30 -7.56
CA VAL A 237 0.25 -5.03 -7.17
C VAL A 237 -0.55 -6.28 -7.55
N GLY A 238 -1.01 -7.01 -6.55
CA GLY A 238 -1.34 -8.44 -6.70
C GLY A 238 -0.12 -9.23 -7.14
N THR A 239 -0.30 -10.05 -8.17
CA THR A 239 0.79 -10.81 -8.81
C THR A 239 1.44 -10.06 -9.97
N GLU A 240 0.95 -8.85 -10.31
CA GLU A 240 1.41 -8.09 -11.45
C GLU A 240 2.62 -7.23 -11.09
N PHE A 241 3.70 -7.39 -11.86
CA PHE A 241 4.89 -6.56 -11.76
C PHE A 241 4.60 -5.13 -12.22
N LYS A 242 4.97 -4.13 -11.42
CA LYS A 242 4.80 -2.71 -11.77
C LYS A 242 6.10 -1.97 -12.02
N ARG A 243 7.11 -2.18 -11.17
CA ARG A 243 8.36 -1.42 -11.23
C ARG A 243 9.51 -2.18 -10.61
N ALA A 244 10.71 -2.00 -11.15
CA ALA A 244 11.96 -2.35 -10.50
C ALA A 244 13.01 -1.26 -10.70
N ASP A 245 13.82 -1.01 -9.68
CA ASP A 245 15.01 -0.17 -9.74
C ASP A 245 16.09 -0.76 -8.82
N ALA A 246 17.34 -0.34 -9.01
CA ALA A 246 18.50 -0.92 -8.33
C ALA A 246 19.43 0.14 -7.73
N PHE A 247 20.20 -0.27 -6.73
CA PHE A 247 21.25 0.50 -6.07
C PHE A 247 22.41 -0.40 -5.63
N THR A 248 23.54 0.20 -5.27
CA THR A 248 24.75 -0.53 -4.86
C THR A 248 25.06 -0.28 -3.40
N VAL A 249 25.47 -1.33 -2.69
CA VAL A 249 26.05 -1.25 -1.33
C VAL A 249 27.53 -1.60 -1.38
N GLU A 250 28.36 -0.78 -0.72
CA GLU A 250 29.80 -0.96 -0.59
C GLU A 250 30.25 -0.96 0.88
N GLY A 251 31.49 -1.41 1.12
CA GLY A 251 32.14 -1.40 2.45
C GLY A 251 32.02 -2.72 3.20
N ALA A 252 32.89 -2.96 4.19
CA ALA A 252 32.85 -4.20 4.96
C ALA A 252 31.47 -4.43 5.59
N ALA A 253 30.97 -5.66 5.53
CA ALA A 253 29.72 -6.03 6.20
C ALA A 253 29.86 -5.77 7.73
N PRO A 254 28.77 -5.42 8.44
CA PRO A 254 28.83 -5.30 9.89
C PRO A 254 29.41 -6.59 10.49
N GLU A 255 30.49 -6.48 11.27
CA GLU A 255 31.04 -7.64 11.98
C GLU A 255 29.93 -8.22 12.87
N THR A 256 29.58 -9.49 12.64
CA THR A 256 28.72 -10.23 13.57
C THR A 256 29.46 -10.23 14.92
N PRO A 257 28.85 -9.77 16.03
CA PRO A 257 29.54 -9.76 17.32
C PRO A 257 30.03 -11.18 17.63
N ALA A 258 31.35 -11.33 17.75
CA ALA A 258 31.97 -12.59 18.10
C ALA A 258 31.33 -13.13 19.39
N PRO A 259 31.11 -14.46 19.51
CA PRO A 259 30.59 -15.03 20.75
C PRO A 259 31.51 -14.59 21.89
N SER A 260 30.91 -13.93 22.89
CA SER A 260 31.63 -13.48 24.08
C SER A 260 32.35 -14.67 24.70
N PRO A 261 33.65 -14.58 25.01
CA PRO A 261 34.35 -15.70 25.63
C PRO A 261 33.68 -16.02 26.96
N THR A 262 33.17 -17.25 27.07
CA THR A 262 32.65 -17.82 28.31
C THR A 262 33.62 -17.52 29.46
N PRO A 263 33.18 -16.95 30.59
CA PRO A 263 34.07 -16.69 31.71
C PRO A 263 34.66 -18.02 32.19
N SER A 264 35.97 -18.16 32.06
CA SER A 264 36.71 -19.28 32.63
C SER A 264 36.59 -19.19 34.15
N MET A 265 35.91 -20.15 34.77
CA MET A 265 35.87 -20.24 36.23
C MET A 265 37.25 -20.68 36.71
N THR A 266 38.02 -19.74 37.26
CA THR A 266 39.25 -20.03 37.99
C THR A 266 38.90 -20.83 39.24
N ALA A 267 39.33 -22.09 39.31
CA ALA A 267 39.33 -22.87 40.54
C ALA A 267 40.46 -22.35 41.45
N THR A 268 40.12 -21.84 42.62
CA THR A 268 41.07 -21.41 43.66
C THR A 268 41.39 -22.60 44.58
N PRO A 269 42.66 -22.81 44.96
CA PRO A 269 43.10 -23.93 45.81
C PRO A 269 42.64 -23.84 47.26
#